data_AF-A0A0Q4FDV8-F1
#
_entry.id   AF-A0A0Q4FDV8-F1
#
_cell.length_a   1.000
_cell.length_b   1.000
_cell.length_c   1.000
_cell.angle_alpha   90.00
_cell.angle_beta   90.00
_cell.angle_gamma   90.00
#
_symmetry.space_group_name_H-M   'P 1'
#
loop_
_entity.id
_entity.type
_entity.pdbx_description
1 polymer ?
#
loop_
_entity_poly.entity_id
_entity_poly.type
_entity_poly.pdbx_seq_one_letter_code
_entity_poly.pdbx_strand_id
1 'polypeptide(L)'
;MSGGVPAGELLPCPFCGGADGRLVQCFTRASDDFAFWSVECLDCGAEIADDESQEAADRHWNTRATPTPPIEGRDADVERLREALLGIEIYGTDTLFGNAVGPSDREWMRDGVREMRNRARAALQALGERG
;
A
#
# COMPACT_ATOMS: atom_id res chain seq x y z
N MET A 1 2.64 -36.96 18.89
CA MET A 1 1.43 -36.63 19.66
C MET A 1 1.35 -35.12 19.72
N SER A 2 0.51 -34.50 18.89
CA SER A 2 0.37 -33.05 18.79
C SER A 2 -0.54 -32.57 19.92
N GLY A 3 0.04 -32.26 21.07
CA GLY A 3 -0.66 -31.68 22.21
C GLY A 3 -0.83 -30.18 22.01
N GLY A 4 -1.93 -29.77 21.39
CA GLY A 4 -2.36 -28.37 21.41
C GLY A 4 -2.85 -28.00 22.80
N VAL A 5 -2.15 -27.08 23.46
CA VAL A 5 -2.57 -26.44 24.72
C VAL A 5 -2.89 -24.98 24.39
N PRO A 6 -3.99 -24.42 24.92
CA PRO A 6 -4.62 -23.21 24.36
C PRO A 6 -3.74 -21.98 24.58
N ALA A 7 -3.33 -21.38 23.47
CA ALA A 7 -2.78 -20.03 23.40
C ALA A 7 -3.75 -19.04 24.05
N GLY A 8 -3.22 -18.02 24.73
CA GLY A 8 -4.00 -16.82 25.03
C GLY A 8 -4.64 -16.34 23.74
N GLU A 9 -5.95 -16.06 23.78
CA GLU A 9 -6.84 -15.92 22.61
C GLU A 9 -6.18 -15.16 21.45
N LEU A 10 -5.63 -15.91 20.48
CA LEU A 10 -4.94 -15.34 19.32
C LEU A 10 -5.91 -14.47 18.56
N LEU A 11 -5.51 -13.22 18.29
CA LEU A 11 -6.30 -12.32 17.48
C LEU A 11 -6.40 -12.86 16.04
N PRO A 12 -7.48 -12.51 15.31
CA PRO A 12 -7.62 -12.89 13.92
C PRO A 12 -6.43 -12.39 13.08
N CYS A 13 -6.18 -13.08 11.97
CA CYS A 13 -5.08 -12.76 11.06
C CYS A 13 -5.17 -11.29 10.61
N PRO A 14 -4.11 -10.48 10.79
CA PRO A 14 -4.13 -9.07 10.44
C PRO A 14 -4.11 -8.82 8.92
N PHE A 15 -3.86 -9.85 8.11
CA PHE A 15 -3.73 -9.72 6.65
C PHE A 15 -5.01 -10.09 5.91
N CYS A 16 -5.63 -11.22 6.26
CA CYS A 16 -6.85 -11.71 5.60
C CYS A 16 -8.12 -11.59 6.46
N GLY A 17 -7.99 -11.25 7.75
CA GLY A 17 -9.09 -11.23 8.71
C GLY A 17 -9.49 -12.62 9.22
N GLY A 18 -9.33 -13.67 8.41
CA GLY A 18 -9.72 -15.05 8.70
C GLY A 18 -11.24 -15.22 8.77
N ALA A 19 -11.79 -16.28 8.18
CA ALA A 19 -13.17 -16.66 8.46
C ALA A 19 -13.23 -17.23 9.88
N ASP A 20 -13.80 -16.50 10.83
CA ASP A 20 -14.13 -16.97 12.18
C ASP A 20 -12.94 -17.47 13.04
N GLY A 21 -11.79 -16.79 12.95
CA GLY A 21 -10.82 -16.69 14.06
C GLY A 21 -10.16 -17.98 14.55
N ARG A 22 -10.14 -19.07 13.78
CA ARG A 22 -9.68 -20.39 14.26
C ARG A 22 -8.67 -21.13 13.41
N LEU A 23 -8.09 -20.47 12.41
CA LEU A 23 -7.05 -21.04 11.56
C LEU A 23 -5.69 -20.42 11.85
N VAL A 24 -5.49 -19.95 13.07
CA VAL A 24 -4.19 -19.51 13.55
C VAL A 24 -3.69 -20.56 14.54
N GLN A 25 -2.56 -21.20 14.23
CA GLN A 25 -2.00 -22.27 15.06
C GLN A 25 -0.58 -21.93 15.49
N CYS A 26 -0.28 -22.17 16.76
CA CYS A 26 1.08 -22.12 17.26
C CYS A 26 1.75 -23.49 17.07
N PHE A 27 2.91 -23.50 16.42
CA PHE A 27 3.70 -24.71 16.17
C PHE A 27 4.93 -24.73 17.04
N THR A 28 5.32 -25.91 17.53
CA THR A 28 6.65 -26.13 18.11
C THR A 28 7.52 -26.88 17.10
N ARG A 29 8.65 -26.32 16.72
CA ARG A 29 9.67 -27.01 15.94
C ARG A 29 10.86 -27.34 16.86
N ALA A 30 11.03 -28.63 17.16
CA ALA A 30 12.16 -29.11 17.95
C ALA A 30 13.29 -29.59 17.03
N SER A 31 14.49 -29.07 17.24
CA SER A 31 15.76 -29.72 16.88
C SER A 31 16.38 -30.36 18.12
N ASP A 32 17.46 -31.14 17.96
CA ASP A 32 18.11 -31.86 19.06
C ASP A 32 18.52 -30.94 20.24
N ASP A 33 18.70 -29.63 19.99
CA ASP A 33 19.17 -28.65 20.98
C ASP A 33 18.23 -27.46 21.22
N PHE A 34 17.18 -27.25 20.42
CA PHE A 34 16.32 -26.05 20.51
C PHE A 34 14.85 -26.32 20.17
N ALA A 35 13.94 -25.63 20.85
CA ALA A 35 12.52 -25.58 20.51
C ALA A 35 12.14 -24.15 20.13
N PHE A 36 11.56 -23.99 18.95
CA PHE A 36 11.04 -22.71 18.45
C PHE A 36 9.52 -22.74 18.36
N TRP A 37 8.90 -21.58 18.56
CA TRP A 37 7.47 -21.37 18.50
C TRP A 37 7.14 -20.35 17.41
N SER A 38 6.25 -20.70 16.49
CA SER A 38 5.76 -19.78 15.46
C SER A 38 4.23 -19.77 15.46
N VAL A 39 3.65 -18.70 14.92
CA VAL A 39 2.21 -18.60 14.71
C VAL A 39 1.95 -18.37 13.22
N GLU A 40 1.14 -19.25 12.62
CA GLU A 40 0.81 -19.21 11.19
C GLU A 40 -0.71 -19.13 10.99
N CYS A 41 -1.14 -18.32 10.03
CA CYS A 41 -2.49 -18.33 9.50
C CYS A 41 -2.63 -19.34 8.36
N LEU A 42 -3.44 -20.38 8.56
CA LEU A 42 -3.65 -21.47 7.61
C LEU A 42 -4.50 -21.05 6.38
N ASP A 43 -5.09 -19.86 6.38
CA ASP A 43 -5.84 -19.34 5.22
C ASP A 43 -4.91 -18.67 4.20
N CYS A 44 -4.04 -17.78 4.65
CA CYS A 44 -3.19 -16.96 3.76
C CYS A 44 -1.70 -17.26 3.87
N GLY A 45 -1.29 -18.19 4.74
CA GLY A 45 0.12 -18.54 4.99
C GLY A 45 0.93 -17.43 5.65
N ALA A 46 0.28 -16.45 6.28
CA ALA A 46 1.00 -15.41 7.01
C ALA A 46 1.56 -15.98 8.30
N GLU A 47 2.86 -15.82 8.52
CA GLU A 47 3.58 -16.33 9.68
C GLU A 47 4.34 -15.22 10.40
N ILE A 48 4.57 -15.41 11.69
CA ILE A 48 5.61 -14.67 12.43
C ILE A 48 6.89 -15.51 12.51
N ALA A 49 8.02 -14.84 12.66
CA ALA A 49 9.30 -15.50 12.87
C ALA A 49 9.30 -16.35 14.17
N ASP A 50 10.19 -17.33 14.19
CA ASP A 50 10.40 -18.24 15.32
C ASP A 50 10.76 -17.51 16.62
N ASP A 51 10.03 -17.81 17.70
CA ASP A 51 10.24 -17.32 19.05
C ASP A 51 10.66 -18.43 20.03
N GLU A 52 11.29 -18.07 21.14
CA GLU A 52 11.78 -19.03 22.16
C GLU A 52 10.67 -19.57 23.08
N SER A 53 9.46 -19.00 23.00
CA SER A 53 8.31 -19.45 23.80
C SER A 53 6.98 -19.18 23.11
N GLN A 54 5.96 -20.00 23.41
CA GLN A 54 4.60 -19.82 22.92
C GLN A 54 4.03 -18.43 23.27
N GLU A 55 4.25 -17.95 24.50
CA GLU A 55 3.74 -16.64 24.94
C GLU A 55 4.37 -15.47 24.17
N ALA A 56 5.66 -15.57 23.83
CA ALA A 56 6.32 -14.58 23.00
C ALA A 56 5.74 -14.57 21.58
N ALA A 57 5.54 -15.76 21.00
CA ALA A 57 4.93 -15.94 19.68
C ALA A 57 3.49 -15.38 19.65
N ASP A 58 2.67 -15.69 20.65
CA ASP A 58 1.31 -15.17 20.78
C ASP A 58 1.31 -13.63 20.90
N ARG A 59 2.21 -13.06 21.71
CA ARG A 59 2.34 -11.61 21.89
C ARG A 59 2.78 -10.91 20.61
N HIS A 60 3.73 -11.49 19.87
CA HIS A 60 4.17 -10.94 18.59
C HIS A 60 3.06 -11.03 17.55
N TRP A 61 2.39 -12.19 17.44
CA TRP A 61 1.23 -12.36 16.57
C TRP A 61 0.14 -11.33 16.89
N ASN A 62 -0.11 -11.05 18.16
CA ASN A 62 -1.14 -10.12 18.63
C ASN A 62 -0.72 -8.65 18.58
N THR A 63 0.55 -8.35 18.30
CA THR A 63 1.01 -6.96 18.13
C THR A 63 0.39 -6.39 16.85
N ARG A 64 -0.22 -5.21 16.96
CA ARG A 64 -0.83 -4.50 15.83
C ARG A 64 -0.10 -3.18 15.63
N ALA A 65 0.17 -2.85 14.37
CA ALA A 65 0.67 -1.53 14.03
C ALA A 65 -0.40 -0.50 14.42
N THR A 66 0.00 0.54 15.15
CA THR A 66 -0.86 1.71 15.32
C THR A 66 -1.05 2.32 13.94
N PRO A 67 -2.29 2.48 13.44
CA PRO A 67 -2.50 3.12 12.15
C PRO A 67 -1.94 4.54 12.21
N THR A 68 -1.11 4.88 11.23
CA THR A 68 -0.66 6.26 11.05
C THR A 68 -1.90 7.14 10.88
N PRO A 69 -2.03 8.25 11.62
CA PRO A 69 -3.18 9.13 11.45
C PRO A 69 -3.28 9.57 9.99
N PRO A 70 -4.51 9.76 9.46
CA PRO A 70 -4.70 10.29 8.13
C PRO A 70 -3.91 11.59 7.95
N ILE A 71 -3.18 11.71 6.84
CA ILE A 71 -2.59 12.98 6.46
C ILE A 71 -3.76 13.89 6.06
N GLU A 72 -3.97 14.96 6.81
CA GLU A 72 -5.05 15.91 6.55
C GLU A 72 -4.94 16.44 5.12
N GLY A 73 -6.08 16.51 4.41
CA GLY A 73 -6.14 17.03 3.04
C GLY A 73 -5.66 16.06 1.95
N ARG A 74 -5.07 14.90 2.27
CA ARG A 74 -4.54 13.94 1.28
C ARG A 74 -5.55 13.55 0.20
N ASP A 75 -6.78 13.24 0.58
CA ASP A 75 -7.79 12.80 -0.40
C ASP A 75 -8.19 13.93 -1.35
N ALA A 76 -8.31 15.16 -0.84
CA ALA A 76 -8.57 16.34 -1.65
C ALA A 76 -7.41 16.66 -2.59
N ASP A 77 -6.17 16.45 -2.15
CA ASP A 77 -4.97 16.64 -2.95
C ASP A 77 -4.87 15.60 -4.08
N VAL A 78 -5.18 14.34 -3.76
CA VAL A 78 -5.26 13.26 -4.74
C VAL A 78 -6.30 13.57 -5.81
N GLU A 79 -7.47 14.06 -5.42
CA GLU A 79 -8.52 14.38 -6.38
C GLU A 79 -8.15 15.55 -7.29
N ARG A 80 -7.58 16.63 -6.74
CA ARG A 80 -7.08 17.75 -7.56
C ARG A 80 -6.01 17.31 -8.55
N LEU A 81 -5.11 16.41 -8.13
CA LEU A 81 -4.09 15.86 -9.03
C LEU A 81 -4.72 15.03 -10.16
N ARG A 82 -5.75 14.23 -9.86
CA ARG A 82 -6.48 13.47 -10.89
C ARG A 82 -7.15 14.38 -11.90
N GLU A 83 -7.83 15.42 -11.44
CA GLU A 83 -8.47 16.41 -12.32
C GLU A 83 -7.43 17.11 -13.22
N ALA A 84 -6.29 17.52 -12.66
CA ALA A 84 -5.22 18.14 -13.42
C ALA A 84 -4.63 17.20 -14.48
N LEU A 85 -4.41 15.92 -14.12
CA LEU A 85 -3.93 14.90 -15.05
C LEU A 85 -4.93 14.66 -16.20
N LEU A 86 -6.21 14.53 -15.87
CA LEU A 86 -7.27 14.36 -16.86
C LEU A 86 -7.30 15.54 -17.84
N GLY A 87 -7.17 16.77 -17.33
CA GLY A 87 -7.11 17.97 -18.18
C GLY A 87 -5.89 18.04 -19.10
N ILE A 88 -4.76 17.45 -18.70
CA ILE A 88 -3.56 17.32 -19.55
C ILE A 88 -3.80 16.24 -20.61
N GLU A 89 -4.36 15.09 -20.23
CA GLU A 89 -4.62 13.96 -21.13
C GLU A 89 -5.63 14.32 -22.23
N ILE A 90 -6.72 14.98 -21.87
CA ILE A 90 -7.73 15.47 -22.82
C ILE A 90 -7.08 16.42 -23.81
N TYR A 91 -6.30 17.41 -23.33
CA TYR A 91 -5.62 18.35 -24.23
C TYR A 91 -4.63 17.66 -25.16
N GLY A 92 -3.83 16.73 -24.63
CA GLY A 92 -2.89 15.95 -25.43
C GLY A 92 -3.59 15.17 -26.54
N THR A 93 -4.69 14.49 -26.21
CA THR A 93 -5.46 13.67 -27.15
C THR A 93 -6.18 14.50 -28.20
N ASP A 94 -6.90 15.55 -27.77
CA ASP A 94 -7.77 16.33 -28.65
C ASP A 94 -6.99 17.34 -29.49
N THR A 95 -5.91 17.87 -28.93
CA THR A 95 -5.12 18.92 -29.59
C THR A 95 -3.90 18.32 -30.25
N LEU A 96 -3.07 17.51 -29.58
CA LEU A 96 -1.73 17.17 -30.06
C LEU A 96 -1.66 15.79 -30.72
N PHE A 97 -2.20 15.69 -31.93
CA PHE A 97 -2.10 14.50 -32.78
C PHE A 97 -1.39 14.76 -34.10
N GLY A 98 -0.76 13.72 -34.67
CA GLY A 98 -0.13 13.76 -36.00
C GLY A 98 1.39 13.99 -36.01
N ASN A 99 1.98 14.00 -37.21
CA ASN A 99 3.43 14.15 -37.41
C ASN A 99 3.82 15.61 -37.60
N ALA A 100 4.87 16.06 -36.90
CA ALA A 100 5.42 17.41 -37.03
C ALA A 100 6.43 17.53 -38.19
N VAL A 101 5.92 17.55 -39.42
CA VAL A 101 6.75 17.48 -40.64
C VAL A 101 7.28 18.87 -41.02
N GLY A 102 6.47 19.93 -40.84
CA GLY A 102 6.82 21.31 -41.17
C GLY A 102 7.29 22.18 -39.99
N PRO A 103 7.92 23.34 -40.25
CA PRO A 103 8.28 24.32 -39.22
C PRO A 103 7.08 24.77 -38.37
N SER A 104 5.94 25.02 -39.00
CA SER A 104 4.69 25.41 -38.33
C SER A 104 4.14 24.28 -37.44
N ASP A 105 4.16 23.03 -37.89
CA ASP A 105 3.71 21.89 -37.09
C ASP A 105 4.59 21.71 -35.84
N ARG A 106 5.90 21.94 -35.98
CA ARG A 106 6.85 21.88 -34.85
C ARG A 106 6.63 23.02 -33.87
N GLU A 107 6.31 24.21 -34.35
CA GLU A 107 5.97 25.35 -33.51
C GLU A 107 4.69 25.08 -32.71
N TRP A 108 3.65 24.59 -33.38
CA TRP A 108 2.41 24.17 -32.75
C TRP A 108 2.61 23.08 -31.69
N MET A 109 3.39 22.03 -31.97
CA MET A 109 3.72 21.00 -30.99
C MET A 109 4.48 21.57 -29.78
N ARG A 110 5.41 22.52 -29.98
CA ARG A 110 6.13 23.17 -28.89
C ARG A 110 5.21 23.99 -28.00
N ASP A 111 4.27 24.71 -28.60
CA ASP A 111 3.28 25.50 -27.86
C ASP A 111 2.33 24.60 -27.07
N GLY A 112 1.88 23.48 -27.65
CA GLY A 112 1.10 22.48 -26.94
C GLY A 112 1.84 21.86 -25.75
N VAL A 113 3.12 21.51 -25.91
CA VAL A 113 3.95 21.04 -24.80
C VAL A 113 4.13 22.13 -23.74
N ARG A 114 4.26 23.40 -24.14
CA ARG A 114 4.33 24.52 -23.18
C ARG A 114 3.04 24.64 -22.37
N GLU A 115 1.88 24.47 -22.99
CA GLU A 115 0.58 24.49 -22.33
C GLU A 115 0.44 23.36 -21.31
N MET A 116 0.76 22.11 -21.69
CA MET A 116 0.75 20.98 -20.75
C MET A 116 1.67 21.21 -19.54
N ARG A 117 2.86 21.79 -19.76
CA ARG A 117 3.79 22.15 -18.68
C ARG A 117 3.23 23.25 -17.77
N ASN A 118 2.50 24.21 -18.30
CA ASN A 118 1.86 25.26 -17.51
C ASN A 118 0.77 24.68 -16.62
N ARG A 119 -0.08 23.79 -17.15
CA ARG A 119 -1.10 23.07 -16.38
C ARG A 119 -0.50 22.26 -15.24
N ALA A 120 0.58 21.52 -15.51
CA ALA A 120 1.28 20.75 -14.50
C ALA A 120 1.85 21.65 -13.38
N ARG A 121 2.42 22.81 -13.72
CA ARG A 121 2.94 23.77 -12.73
C ARG A 121 1.82 24.37 -11.86
N ALA A 122 0.70 24.74 -12.47
CA ALA A 122 -0.45 25.26 -11.74
C ALA A 122 -0.98 24.23 -10.72
N ALA A 123 -1.05 22.95 -11.11
CA ALA A 123 -1.45 21.88 -10.21
C ALA A 123 -0.48 21.73 -9.01
N LEU A 124 0.83 21.82 -9.26
CA LEU A 124 1.84 21.78 -8.18
C LEU A 124 1.76 22.98 -7.24
N GLN A 125 1.51 24.19 -7.77
CA GLN A 125 1.33 25.39 -6.95
C GLN A 125 0.09 25.27 -6.04
N ALA A 126 -1.03 24.78 -6.57
CA ALA A 126 -2.27 24.56 -5.81
C ALA A 126 -2.13 23.52 -4.69
N LEU A 127 -1.09 22.68 -4.71
CA LEU A 127 -0.74 21.80 -3.60
C LEU A 127 0.14 22.49 -2.55
N GLY A 128 1.08 23.35 -2.98
CA GLY A 128 2.01 24.04 -2.10
C GLY A 128 1.37 25.15 -1.25
N GLU A 129 0.29 25.76 -1.70
CA GLU A 129 -0.42 26.84 -0.97
C GLU A 129 -1.20 26.37 0.27
N ARG A 130 -1.23 25.06 0.56
CA ARG A 130 -1.89 24.47 1.74
C ARG A 130 -0.93 23.91 2.79
N GLY A 131 0.38 23.97 2.55
CA GLY A 131 1.44 23.50 3.45
C GLY A 131 1.84 24.50 4.52
#